data_AF-A0A8B6CCE0-F1
#
_entry.id   AF-A0A8B6CCE0-F1
#
_cell.length_a   1.000
_cell.length_b   1.000
_cell.length_c   1.000
_cell.angle_alpha   90.00
_cell.angle_beta   90.00
_cell.angle_gamma   90.00
#
_symmetry.space_group_name_H-M   'P 1'
#
loop_
_entity.id
_entity.type
_entity.pdbx_description
1 polymer ?
#
loop_
_entity_poly.entity_id
_entity_poly.type
_entity_poly.pdbx_seq_one_letter_code
_entity_poly.pdbx_strand_id
1 'polypeptide(L)'
;MRDVHAITDAHGLLSKITDSTFIICFQTVHNFFVYVRGVISKLQGSSLDIVEGYKMIGAVKQIIDETRKNEQEFDLVYSNASDMAVKAGLDELKMPRRCARQTHRNNVPASSDKEYFKRAIYLPYLDELIQQLDMRFGQEAVSVVRALSILPFRVHLISEEMEKDVYDYYNTDMPSPETFRQEMRLWKSFLGKSTGQTRVNNINLN
;
A
#
# COMPACT_ATOMS: atom_id res chain seq x y z
N MET A 1 -46.20 -8.58 12.46
CA MET A 1 -45.37 -9.71 12.00
C MET A 1 -43.93 -9.21 12.04
N ARG A 2 -43.09 -9.65 13.00
CA ARG A 2 -41.66 -9.29 12.98
C ARG A 2 -41.05 -9.94 11.75
N ASP A 3 -40.21 -9.21 11.03
CA ASP A 3 -39.53 -9.73 9.85
C ASP A 3 -38.50 -10.80 10.27
N VAL A 4 -38.94 -12.06 10.23
CA VAL A 4 -38.14 -13.22 10.63
C VAL A 4 -36.88 -13.32 9.76
N HIS A 5 -36.95 -12.89 8.50
CA HIS A 5 -35.83 -12.92 7.58
C HIS A 5 -34.74 -11.94 8.02
N ALA A 6 -35.12 -10.69 8.35
CA ALA A 6 -34.19 -9.69 8.86
C ALA A 6 -33.51 -10.13 10.18
N ILE A 7 -34.23 -10.82 11.06
CA ILE A 7 -33.67 -11.36 12.31
C ILE A 7 -32.66 -12.46 12.03
N THR A 8 -32.99 -13.42 11.16
CA THR A 8 -32.08 -14.51 10.77
C THR A 8 -30.82 -13.97 10.11
N ASP A 9 -30.95 -12.99 9.21
CA ASP A 9 -29.82 -12.37 8.52
C ASP A 9 -28.91 -11.61 9.49
N ALA A 10 -29.50 -10.85 10.42
CA ALA A 10 -28.74 -10.13 11.45
C ALA A 10 -27.97 -11.09 12.36
N HIS A 11 -28.58 -12.19 12.80
CA HIS A 11 -27.89 -13.23 13.56
C HIS A 11 -26.79 -13.92 12.76
N GLY A 12 -27.05 -14.20 11.48
CA GLY A 12 -26.06 -14.80 10.58
C GLY A 12 -24.86 -13.89 10.34
N LEU A 13 -25.08 -12.58 10.20
CA LEU A 13 -24.02 -11.59 10.08
C LEU A 13 -23.22 -11.48 11.37
N LEU A 14 -23.90 -11.36 12.51
CA LEU A 14 -23.26 -11.30 13.82
C LEU A 14 -22.33 -12.50 14.02
N SER A 15 -22.83 -13.71 13.75
CA SER A 15 -22.04 -14.94 13.87
C SER A 15 -20.79 -14.97 12.98
N LYS A 16 -20.79 -14.28 11.82
CA LYS A 16 -19.64 -14.22 10.92
C LYS A 16 -18.63 -13.16 11.36
N ILE A 17 -19.10 -11.97 11.76
CA ILE A 17 -18.21 -10.89 12.20
C ILE A 17 -17.59 -11.16 13.59
N THR A 18 -18.16 -12.11 14.34
CA THR A 18 -17.59 -12.56 15.61
C THR A 18 -16.86 -13.89 15.48
N ASP A 19 -16.66 -14.45 14.28
CA ASP A 19 -15.89 -15.69 14.19
C ASP A 19 -14.37 -15.43 14.35
N SER A 20 -13.63 -16.41 14.85
CA SER A 20 -12.19 -16.28 15.12
C SER A 20 -11.38 -15.95 13.85
N THR A 21 -11.84 -16.40 12.68
CA THR A 21 -11.16 -16.16 11.40
C THR A 21 -11.31 -14.70 10.99
N PHE A 22 -12.52 -14.16 11.08
CA PHE A 22 -12.83 -12.77 10.80
C PHE A 22 -12.05 -11.85 11.73
N ILE A 23 -12.04 -12.12 13.03
CA ILE A 23 -11.33 -11.30 14.02
C ILE A 23 -9.83 -11.27 13.73
N ILE A 24 -9.21 -12.41 13.44
CA ILE A 24 -7.78 -12.47 13.08
C ILE A 24 -7.51 -11.76 11.75
N CYS A 25 -8.34 -11.97 10.73
CA CYS A 25 -8.23 -11.27 9.45
C CYS A 25 -8.31 -9.75 9.66
N PHE A 26 -9.32 -9.29 10.41
CA PHE A 26 -9.53 -7.88 10.71
C PHE A 26 -8.32 -7.29 11.43
N GLN A 27 -7.83 -7.94 12.48
CA GLN A 27 -6.70 -7.44 13.24
C GLN A 27 -5.39 -7.44 12.44
N THR A 28 -5.18 -8.45 11.59
CA THR A 28 -4.05 -8.53 10.66
C THR A 28 -4.10 -7.36 9.67
N VAL A 29 -5.23 -7.17 8.98
CA VAL A 29 -5.42 -6.07 8.02
C VAL A 29 -5.23 -4.73 8.71
N HIS A 30 -5.84 -4.54 9.88
CA HIS A 30 -5.73 -3.31 10.66
C HIS A 30 -4.27 -2.98 11.00
N ASN A 31 -3.48 -3.96 11.46
CA ASN A 31 -2.07 -3.76 11.78
C ASN A 31 -1.30 -3.20 10.57
N PHE A 32 -1.43 -3.86 9.42
CA PHE A 32 -0.69 -3.47 8.22
C PHE A 32 -1.24 -2.23 7.52
N PHE A 33 -2.52 -1.92 7.70
CA PHE A 33 -3.13 -0.72 7.14
C PHE A 33 -2.46 0.55 7.69
N VAL A 34 -2.01 0.54 8.94
CA VAL A 34 -1.30 1.68 9.54
C VAL A 34 -0.01 2.01 8.78
N TYR A 35 0.74 0.99 8.35
CA TYR A 35 1.98 1.17 7.57
C TYR A 35 1.70 1.74 6.17
N VAL A 36 0.61 1.30 5.54
CA VAL A 36 0.25 1.72 4.18
C VAL A 36 -0.48 3.07 4.16
N ARG A 37 -1.11 3.47 5.27
CA ARG A 37 -1.88 4.72 5.39
C ARG A 37 -1.10 5.97 4.99
N GLY A 38 0.17 6.06 5.38
CA GLY A 38 1.02 7.20 5.04
C GLY A 38 1.21 7.36 3.53
N VAL A 39 1.42 6.25 2.83
CA VAL A 39 1.54 6.21 1.36
C VAL A 39 0.21 6.57 0.71
N ILE A 40 -0.90 5.98 1.15
CA ILE A 40 -2.24 6.26 0.59
C ILE A 40 -2.55 7.76 0.67
N SER A 41 -2.34 8.37 1.84
CA SER A 41 -2.59 9.80 2.03
C SER A 41 -1.73 10.69 1.14
N LYS A 42 -0.50 10.26 0.82
CA LYS A 42 0.41 11.01 -0.06
C LYS A 42 0.03 10.87 -1.53
N LEU A 43 -0.35 9.67 -1.96
CA LEU A 43 -0.79 9.41 -3.34
C LEU A 43 -2.15 10.03 -3.65
N GLN A 44 -3.05 10.16 -2.66
CA GLN A 44 -4.38 10.75 -2.81
C GLN A 44 -4.41 12.26 -2.52
N GLY A 45 -3.31 12.84 -2.03
CA GLY A 45 -3.22 14.26 -1.72
C GLY A 45 -3.22 15.14 -2.96
N SER A 46 -3.61 16.41 -2.79
CA SER A 46 -3.56 17.43 -3.86
C SER A 46 -2.14 17.80 -4.28
N SER A 47 -1.13 17.47 -3.46
CA SER A 47 0.28 17.60 -3.83
C SER A 47 0.67 16.48 -4.79
N LEU A 48 1.00 16.85 -6.03
CA LEU A 48 1.44 15.97 -7.12
C LEU A 48 2.85 15.35 -6.88
N ASP A 49 3.15 14.92 -5.65
CA ASP A 49 4.43 14.33 -5.28
C ASP A 49 4.42 12.80 -5.43
N ILE A 50 3.96 12.36 -6.59
CA ILE A 50 3.84 10.94 -6.93
C ILE A 50 5.23 10.29 -6.85
N VAL A 51 6.27 10.96 -7.34
CA VAL A 51 7.67 10.48 -7.25
C VAL A 51 8.09 10.19 -5.80
N GLU A 52 7.79 11.07 -4.84
CA GLU A 52 8.11 10.81 -3.43
C GLU A 52 7.21 9.72 -2.84
N GLY A 53 5.94 9.66 -3.23
CA GLY A 53 5.03 8.57 -2.88
C GLY A 53 5.59 7.20 -3.26
N TYR A 54 6.18 7.06 -4.45
CA TYR A 54 6.84 5.83 -4.89
C TYR A 54 8.10 5.49 -4.08
N LYS A 55 8.88 6.49 -3.62
CA LYS A 55 9.99 6.22 -2.68
C LYS A 55 9.47 5.70 -1.33
N MET A 56 8.40 6.30 -0.81
CA MET A 56 7.78 5.87 0.44
C MET A 56 7.26 4.43 0.35
N ILE A 57 6.76 4.00 -0.81
CA ILE A 57 6.34 2.60 -1.03
C ILE A 57 7.52 1.65 -0.86
N GLY A 58 8.70 1.99 -1.38
CA GLY A 58 9.91 1.20 -1.16
C GLY A 58 10.21 0.97 0.33
N ALA A 59 10.14 2.05 1.12
CA ALA A 59 10.33 1.97 2.58
C ALA A 59 9.24 1.13 3.27
N VAL A 60 7.97 1.28 2.88
CA VAL A 60 6.86 0.48 3.43
C VAL A 60 7.07 -1.01 3.14
N LYS A 61 7.47 -1.36 1.92
CA LYS A 61 7.77 -2.76 1.57
C LYS A 61 8.88 -3.35 2.44
N GLN A 62 9.96 -2.59 2.65
CA GLN A 62 11.06 -3.04 3.49
C GLN A 62 10.58 -3.31 4.93
N ILE A 63 9.83 -2.39 5.52
CA ILE A 63 9.30 -2.56 6.89
C ILE A 63 8.37 -3.78 6.96
N ILE A 64 7.54 -4.01 5.95
CA ILE A 64 6.65 -5.19 5.91
C ILE A 64 7.47 -6.49 5.84
N ASP A 65 8.56 -6.55 5.06
CA ASP A 65 9.43 -7.73 4.99
C ASP A 65 10.23 -7.97 6.29
N GLU A 66 10.67 -6.90 6.96
CA GLU A 66 11.28 -6.98 8.29
C GLU A 66 10.27 -7.52 9.32
N THR A 67 9.04 -7.01 9.27
CA THR A 67 7.94 -7.42 10.14
C THR A 67 7.56 -8.88 9.93
N ARG A 68 7.62 -9.38 8.70
CA ARG A 68 7.40 -10.80 8.36
C ARG A 68 8.39 -11.72 9.07
N LYS A 69 9.63 -11.26 9.27
CA LYS A 69 10.71 -12.02 9.94
C LYS A 69 10.64 -11.91 11.46
N ASN A 70 9.92 -10.91 11.99
CA ASN A 70 9.76 -10.69 13.42
C ASN A 70 8.61 -11.52 14.00
N GLU A 71 8.93 -12.53 14.81
CA GLU A 71 7.92 -13.36 15.45
C GLU A 71 7.09 -12.60 16.49
N GLN A 72 7.67 -11.59 17.14
CA GLN A 72 7.01 -10.82 18.20
C GLN A 72 5.88 -9.94 17.66
N GLU A 73 5.93 -9.55 16.38
CA GLU A 73 4.86 -8.73 15.80
C GLU A 73 3.55 -9.52 15.73
N PHE A 74 3.63 -10.78 15.28
CA PHE A 74 2.43 -11.61 15.21
C PHE A 74 1.84 -11.85 16.61
N ASP A 75 2.68 -11.91 17.65
CA ASP A 75 2.22 -12.07 19.02
C ASP A 75 1.37 -10.89 19.49
N LEU A 76 1.77 -9.67 19.14
CA LEU A 76 0.98 -8.47 19.41
C LEU A 76 -0.35 -8.49 18.64
N VAL A 77 -0.33 -8.84 17.36
CA VAL A 77 -1.54 -8.98 16.53
C VAL A 77 -2.49 -10.02 17.12
N TYR A 78 -1.96 -11.17 17.54
CA TYR A 78 -2.74 -12.25 18.13
C TYR A 78 -3.32 -11.87 19.51
N SER A 79 -2.56 -11.15 20.33
CA SER A 79 -3.05 -10.61 21.61
C SER A 79 -4.22 -9.65 21.39
N ASN A 80 -4.08 -8.69 20.48
CA ASN A 80 -5.15 -7.75 20.16
C ASN A 80 -6.40 -8.45 19.61
N ALA A 81 -6.21 -9.49 18.78
CA ALA A 81 -7.31 -10.31 18.29
C ALA A 81 -7.99 -11.10 19.41
N SER A 82 -7.23 -11.59 20.38
CA SER A 82 -7.77 -12.30 21.55
C SER A 82 -8.61 -11.36 22.41
N ASP A 83 -8.14 -10.15 22.66
CA ASP A 83 -8.89 -9.13 23.40
C ASP A 83 -10.19 -8.73 22.67
N MET A 84 -10.14 -8.66 21.35
CA MET A 84 -11.33 -8.42 20.52
C MET A 84 -12.31 -9.58 20.57
N ALA A 85 -11.82 -10.82 20.58
CA ALA A 85 -12.66 -12.01 20.70
C ALA A 85 -13.42 -12.04 22.02
N VAL A 86 -12.75 -11.74 23.14
CA VAL A 86 -13.40 -11.64 24.45
C VAL A 86 -14.50 -10.57 24.44
N LYS A 87 -14.22 -9.40 23.86
CA LYS A 87 -15.24 -8.32 23.71
C LYS A 87 -16.40 -8.70 22.81
N ALA A 88 -16.16 -9.55 21.82
CA ALA A 88 -17.18 -10.08 20.91
C ALA A 88 -17.99 -11.25 21.51
N GLY A 89 -17.68 -11.67 22.74
CA GLY A 89 -18.37 -12.75 23.44
C GLY A 89 -17.86 -14.16 23.11
N LEU A 90 -16.63 -14.29 22.59
CA LEU A 90 -15.95 -15.59 22.48
C LEU A 90 -15.03 -15.81 23.67
N ASP A 91 -15.01 -17.04 24.17
CA ASP A 91 -14.11 -17.45 25.24
C ASP A 91 -12.64 -17.48 24.78
N GLU A 92 -12.41 -17.96 23.56
CA GLU A 92 -11.07 -18.07 22.97
C GLU A 92 -11.10 -18.12 21.44
N LEU A 93 -9.98 -17.74 20.81
CA LEU A 93 -9.79 -17.88 19.38
C LEU A 93 -9.55 -19.35 19.03
N LYS A 94 -10.39 -19.93 18.16
CA LYS A 94 -10.25 -21.32 17.72
C LYS A 94 -10.07 -21.43 16.22
N MET A 95 -9.16 -22.29 15.81
CA MET A 95 -9.03 -22.69 14.43
C MET A 95 -10.33 -23.36 13.94
N PRO A 96 -10.77 -23.11 12.70
CA PRO A 96 -11.94 -23.79 12.14
C PRO A 96 -11.78 -25.31 12.16
N ARG A 97 -12.90 -26.03 12.30
CA ARG A 97 -12.90 -27.51 12.21
C ARG A 97 -12.31 -27.94 10.87
N ARG A 98 -11.19 -28.68 10.91
CA ARG A 98 -10.53 -29.24 9.73
C ARG A 98 -11.14 -30.60 9.39
N CYS A 99 -11.56 -30.79 8.15
CA CYS A 99 -11.80 -32.12 7.61
C CYS A 99 -10.44 -32.74 7.22
N ALA A 100 -10.25 -34.04 7.45
CA ALA A 100 -8.99 -34.74 7.14
C ALA A 100 -8.58 -34.64 5.66
N ARG A 101 -9.54 -34.37 4.76
CA ARG A 101 -9.31 -34.16 3.33
C ARG A 101 -9.94 -32.83 2.90
N GLN A 102 -9.10 -31.85 2.59
CA GLN A 102 -9.48 -30.67 1.82
C GLN A 102 -8.85 -30.82 0.43
N THR A 103 -9.66 -30.83 -0.63
CA THR A 103 -9.20 -30.97 -2.02
C THR A 103 -8.83 -29.63 -2.66
N HIS A 104 -9.33 -28.51 -2.12
CA HIS A 104 -9.16 -27.18 -2.70
C HIS A 104 -8.25 -26.23 -1.91
N ARG A 105 -7.84 -26.58 -0.68
CA ARG A 105 -6.93 -25.77 0.14
C ARG A 105 -5.85 -26.64 0.76
N ASN A 106 -4.63 -26.10 0.83
CA ASN A 106 -3.54 -26.74 1.55
C ASN A 106 -3.91 -26.86 3.03
N ASN A 107 -3.75 -28.07 3.55
CA ASN A 107 -4.02 -28.34 4.95
C ASN A 107 -2.85 -27.80 5.78
N VAL A 108 -2.94 -26.55 6.26
CA VAL A 108 -1.87 -25.88 7.00
C VAL A 108 -1.53 -26.69 8.27
N PRO A 109 -0.34 -27.31 8.37
CA PRO A 109 0.04 -28.02 9.59
C PRO A 109 0.25 -26.99 10.71
N ALA A 110 -0.38 -27.23 11.86
CA ALA A 110 -0.31 -26.36 13.01
C ALA A 110 -0.57 -27.17 14.29
N SER A 111 0.21 -26.88 15.32
CA SER A 111 0.18 -27.50 16.65
C SER A 111 -0.72 -26.74 17.63
N SER A 112 -1.06 -25.48 17.30
CA SER A 112 -1.87 -24.58 18.10
C SER A 112 -2.72 -23.66 17.20
N ASP A 113 -3.79 -23.09 17.75
CA ASP A 113 -4.62 -22.10 17.06
C ASP A 113 -3.80 -20.90 16.58
N LYS A 114 -2.91 -20.41 17.44
CA LYS A 114 -1.98 -19.32 17.14
C LYS A 114 -1.10 -19.62 15.93
N GLU A 115 -0.47 -20.79 15.92
CA GLU A 115 0.38 -21.21 14.79
C GLU A 115 -0.43 -21.37 13.49
N TYR A 116 -1.66 -21.89 13.60
CA TYR A 116 -2.55 -22.00 12.46
C TYR A 116 -2.84 -20.63 11.85
N PHE A 117 -3.27 -19.67 12.67
CA PHE A 117 -3.61 -18.33 12.20
C PHE A 117 -2.40 -17.59 11.63
N LYS A 118 -1.20 -17.79 12.20
CA LYS A 118 0.06 -17.27 11.66
C LYS A 118 0.27 -17.74 10.22
N ARG A 119 0.17 -19.05 10.00
CA ARG A 119 0.48 -19.70 8.72
C ARG A 119 -0.63 -19.59 7.68
N ALA A 120 -1.89 -19.56 8.12
CA ALA A 120 -3.05 -19.58 7.24
C ALA A 120 -3.52 -18.17 6.84
N ILE A 121 -3.24 -17.14 7.66
CA ILE A 121 -3.77 -15.79 7.45
C ILE A 121 -2.64 -14.75 7.44
N TYR A 122 -1.87 -14.65 8.54
CA TYR A 122 -0.91 -13.55 8.71
C TYR A 122 0.20 -13.55 7.64
N LEU A 123 0.91 -14.67 7.47
CA LEU A 123 1.99 -14.76 6.49
C LEU A 123 1.49 -14.66 5.04
N PRO A 124 0.42 -15.39 4.62
CA PRO A 124 -0.12 -15.23 3.27
C PRO A 124 -0.60 -13.82 2.98
N TYR A 125 -1.21 -13.13 3.96
CA TYR A 125 -1.62 -11.74 3.79
C TYR A 125 -0.43 -10.82 3.54
N LEU A 126 0.68 -11.01 4.26
CA LEU A 126 1.90 -10.22 4.05
C LEU A 126 2.51 -10.45 2.67
N ASP A 127 2.59 -11.72 2.26
CA ASP A 127 3.12 -12.10 0.95
C ASP A 127 2.27 -11.46 -0.17
N GLU A 128 0.94 -11.54 -0.06
CA GLU A 128 0.01 -10.91 -1.00
C GLU A 128 0.11 -9.38 -0.98
N LEU A 129 0.21 -8.76 0.20
CA LEU A 129 0.33 -7.31 0.32
C LEU A 129 1.60 -6.79 -0.37
N ILE A 130 2.74 -7.46 -0.15
CA ILE A 130 4.00 -7.13 -0.84
C ILE A 130 3.82 -7.31 -2.34
N GLN A 131 3.25 -8.43 -2.80
CA GLN A 131 3.03 -8.70 -4.21
C GLN A 131 2.13 -7.63 -4.87
N GLN A 132 1.05 -7.22 -4.20
CA GLN A 132 0.15 -6.16 -4.69
C GLN A 132 0.85 -4.81 -4.76
N LEU A 133 1.73 -4.48 -3.80
CA LEU A 133 2.55 -3.28 -3.87
C LEU A 133 3.54 -3.36 -5.04
N ASP A 134 4.16 -4.52 -5.29
CA ASP A 134 5.06 -4.72 -6.42
C ASP A 134 4.38 -4.61 -7.77
N MET A 135 3.20 -5.20 -7.93
CA MET A 135 2.46 -5.12 -9.19
C MET A 135 2.01 -3.69 -9.50
N ARG A 136 1.68 -2.88 -8.49
CA ARG A 136 1.16 -1.51 -8.69
C ARG A 136 2.27 -0.46 -8.78
N PHE A 137 3.37 -0.67 -8.06
CA PHE A 137 4.43 0.31 -7.88
C PHE A 137 5.80 -0.22 -8.30
N GLY A 138 5.81 -1.25 -9.15
CA GLY A 138 7.01 -1.85 -9.70
C GLY A 138 7.82 -0.90 -10.58
N GLN A 139 8.96 -1.38 -11.06
CA GLN A 139 9.95 -0.58 -11.77
C GLN A 139 9.38 0.11 -13.02
N GLU A 140 8.51 -0.56 -13.78
CA GLU A 140 7.84 0.03 -14.95
C GLU A 140 7.00 1.25 -14.57
N ALA A 141 6.19 1.14 -13.51
CA ALA A 141 5.37 2.24 -13.02
C ALA A 141 6.23 3.41 -12.51
N VAL A 142 7.38 3.12 -11.89
CA VAL A 142 8.38 4.15 -11.50
C VAL A 142 8.91 4.89 -12.74
N SER A 143 9.27 4.16 -13.80
CA SER A 143 9.80 4.76 -15.04
C SER A 143 8.77 5.67 -15.71
N VAL A 144 7.51 5.25 -15.78
CA VAL A 144 6.39 6.05 -16.31
C VAL A 144 6.21 7.34 -15.48
N VAL A 145 6.13 7.20 -14.16
CA VAL A 145 5.93 8.34 -13.25
C VAL A 145 7.12 9.30 -13.27
N ARG A 146 8.33 8.82 -13.61
CA ARG A 146 9.54 9.66 -13.64
C ARG A 146 9.42 10.80 -14.66
N ALA A 147 8.68 10.61 -15.77
CA ALA A 147 8.41 11.68 -16.73
C ALA A 147 7.64 12.87 -16.12
N LEU A 148 6.86 12.66 -15.05
CA LEU A 148 6.22 13.76 -14.33
C LEU A 148 7.24 14.73 -13.69
N SER A 149 8.50 14.32 -13.53
CA SER A 149 9.59 15.18 -13.05
C SER A 149 9.96 16.28 -14.05
N ILE A 150 9.61 16.10 -15.33
CA ILE A 150 9.82 17.10 -16.40
C ILE A 150 8.76 18.20 -16.33
N LEU A 151 7.64 17.99 -15.64
CA LEU A 151 6.57 18.97 -15.56
C LEU A 151 7.08 20.35 -15.12
N PRO A 152 6.52 21.45 -15.64
CA PRO A 152 7.09 22.77 -15.45
C PRO A 152 7.37 23.20 -14.00
N PHE A 153 6.52 22.76 -13.06
CA PHE A 153 6.68 23.07 -11.64
C PHE A 153 7.69 22.15 -10.90
N ARG A 154 8.11 21.03 -11.51
CA ARG A 154 9.10 20.06 -10.95
C ARG A 154 10.45 20.08 -11.67
N VAL A 155 10.54 20.68 -12.86
CA VAL A 155 11.74 20.64 -13.71
C VAL A 155 13.02 21.14 -13.02
N HIS A 156 12.89 21.93 -11.94
CA HIS A 156 14.01 22.43 -11.14
C HIS A 156 14.58 21.39 -10.14
N LEU A 157 13.85 20.28 -9.90
CA LEU A 157 14.22 19.20 -8.98
C LEU A 157 14.82 17.99 -9.72
N ILE A 158 14.83 17.99 -11.05
CA ILE A 158 15.31 16.86 -11.85
C ILE A 158 16.84 16.81 -11.88
N SER A 159 17.42 15.66 -11.54
CA SER A 159 18.86 15.39 -11.70
C SER A 159 19.19 14.98 -13.14
N GLU A 160 20.48 14.99 -13.50
CA GLU A 160 20.93 14.47 -14.81
C GLU A 160 20.61 12.98 -14.98
N GLU A 161 20.67 12.20 -13.90
CA GLU A 161 20.30 10.78 -13.90
C GLU A 161 18.81 10.60 -14.20
N MET A 162 17.94 11.37 -13.55
CA MET A 162 16.50 11.32 -13.82
C MET A 162 16.16 11.75 -15.25
N GLU A 163 16.85 12.76 -15.78
CA GLU A 163 16.69 13.21 -17.16
C GLU A 163 17.08 12.10 -18.16
N LYS A 164 18.19 11.41 -17.89
CA LYS A 164 18.64 10.27 -18.69
C LYS A 164 17.62 9.13 -18.66
N ASP A 165 17.12 8.76 -17.48
CA ASP A 165 16.17 7.65 -17.37
C ASP A 165 14.85 7.93 -18.10
N VAL A 166 14.39 9.18 -18.09
CA VAL A 166 13.20 9.57 -18.86
C VAL A 166 13.47 9.50 -20.36
N TYR A 167 14.64 9.95 -20.82
CA TYR A 167 15.04 9.80 -22.21
C TYR A 167 15.13 8.33 -22.63
N ASP A 168 15.80 7.49 -21.84
CA ASP A 168 15.99 6.07 -22.14
C ASP A 168 14.66 5.33 -22.23
N TYR A 169 13.67 5.69 -21.40
CA TYR A 169 12.34 5.08 -21.42
C TYR A 169 11.44 5.60 -22.56
N TYR A 170 11.42 6.91 -22.81
CA TYR A 170 10.46 7.53 -23.74
C TYR A 170 11.04 7.86 -25.13
N ASN A 171 12.32 7.58 -25.42
CA ASN A 171 12.93 7.97 -26.70
C ASN A 171 12.17 7.46 -27.93
N THR A 172 11.51 6.30 -27.87
CA THR A 172 10.74 5.77 -29.00
C THR A 172 9.42 6.49 -29.21
N ASP A 173 8.89 7.11 -28.16
CA ASP A 173 7.59 7.78 -28.14
C ASP A 173 7.73 9.29 -28.40
N MET A 174 8.94 9.84 -28.30
CA MET A 174 9.22 11.25 -28.52
C MET A 174 9.21 11.58 -30.03
N PRO A 175 8.64 12.73 -30.43
CA PRO A 175 8.62 13.15 -31.84
C PRO A 175 10.00 13.56 -32.37
N SER A 176 10.90 14.03 -31.49
CA SER A 176 12.26 14.46 -31.84
C SER A 176 13.24 14.13 -30.70
N PRO A 177 13.62 12.85 -30.51
CA PRO A 177 14.48 12.44 -29.41
C PRO A 177 15.85 13.14 -29.43
N GLU A 178 16.40 13.39 -30.61
CA GLU A 178 17.70 14.04 -30.81
C GLU A 178 17.79 15.48 -30.29
N THR A 179 16.66 16.17 -30.13
CA THR A 179 16.58 17.54 -29.60
C THR A 179 16.28 17.59 -28.10
N PHE A 180 16.00 16.45 -27.45
CA PHE A 180 15.53 16.38 -26.07
C PHE A 180 16.42 17.15 -25.09
N ARG A 181 17.74 16.99 -25.18
CA ARG A 181 18.70 17.65 -24.27
C ARG A 181 18.69 19.17 -24.44
N GLN A 182 18.57 19.66 -25.67
CA GLN A 182 18.52 21.07 -26.01
C GLN A 182 17.20 21.68 -25.51
N GLU A 183 16.08 20.99 -25.75
CA GLU A 183 14.76 21.40 -25.27
C GLU A 183 14.69 21.44 -23.74
N MET A 184 15.21 20.41 -23.06
CA MET A 184 15.26 20.37 -21.61
C MET A 184 16.07 21.54 -21.02
N ARG A 185 17.21 21.88 -21.64
CA ARG A 185 18.01 23.05 -21.25
C ARG A 185 17.23 24.36 -21.42
N LEU A 186 16.52 24.51 -22.55
CA LEU A 186 15.68 25.68 -22.81
C LEU A 186 14.55 25.78 -21.77
N TRP A 187 13.87 24.66 -21.50
CA TRP A 187 12.77 24.60 -20.53
C TRP A 187 13.24 24.92 -19.12
N LYS A 188 14.36 24.33 -18.66
CA LYS A 188 14.99 24.66 -17.38
C LYS A 188 15.31 26.16 -17.29
N SER A 189 15.85 26.77 -18.35
CA SER A 189 16.14 28.21 -18.38
C SER A 189 14.90 29.09 -18.35
N PHE A 190 13.89 28.76 -19.16
CA PHE A 190 12.64 29.51 -19.28
C PHE A 190 11.81 29.46 -17.99
N LEU A 191 11.67 28.27 -17.42
CA LEU A 191 10.88 28.04 -16.22
C LEU A 191 11.60 28.50 -14.96
N GLY A 192 12.93 28.38 -14.90
CA GLY A 192 13.75 28.97 -13.83
C GLY A 192 13.63 30.50 -13.74
N LYS A 193 13.40 31.18 -14.86
CA LYS A 193 13.10 32.63 -14.89
C LYS A 193 11.67 32.93 -14.44
N SER A 194 10.73 32.05 -14.77
CA SER A 194 9.29 32.25 -14.51
C SER A 194 8.92 32.05 -13.02
N THR A 195 9.57 31.12 -12.32
CA THR A 195 9.33 30.89 -10.88
C THR A 195 9.84 32.02 -9.99
N GLY A 196 10.81 32.81 -10.47
CA GLY A 196 11.28 34.04 -9.81
C GLY A 196 10.28 35.20 -9.94
N GLN A 197 9.59 35.32 -11.08
CA GLN A 197 8.66 36.42 -11.33
C GLN A 197 7.28 36.21 -10.64
N THR A 198 6.80 34.96 -10.55
CA THR A 198 5.47 34.66 -9.96
C THR A 198 5.46 34.75 -8.43
N ARG A 199 6.61 34.61 -7.75
CA ARG A 199 6.68 34.81 -6.28
C ARG A 199 6.63 36.28 -5.85
N VAL A 200 6.99 37.21 -6.74
CA VAL A 200 6.97 38.65 -6.42
C VAL A 200 5.56 39.27 -6.61
N ASN A 201 4.71 38.65 -7.43
CA ASN A 201 3.41 39.23 -7.79
C ASN A 201 2.23 38.85 -6.88
N ASN A 202 2.42 38.05 -5.83
CA ASN A 202 1.35 37.63 -4.91
C ASN A 202 1.44 38.24 -3.49
N ILE A 203 2.22 39.30 -3.28
CA ILE A 203 2.31 39.99 -1.97
C ILE A 203 1.66 41.38 -1.97
N ASN A 204 1.02 41.81 -3.05
CA ASN A 204 0.32 43.09 -3.08
C ASN A 204 -1.00 42.97 -3.83
N LEU A 205 -2.08 42.64 -3.12
CA LEU A 205 -3.44 43.06 -3.45
C LEU A 205 -4.24 43.07 -2.13
N ASN A 206 -4.45 44.29 -1.64
CA ASN A 206 -5.37 44.82 -0.62
C ASN A 206 -6.17 43.84 0.26
#